data_AF-A0A969C9Q3-F1
#
_entry.id   AF-A0A969C9Q3-F1
#
_cell.length_a   1.000
_cell.length_b   1.000
_cell.length_c   1.000
_cell.angle_alpha   90.00
_cell.angle_beta   90.00
_cell.angle_gamma   90.00
#
_symmetry.space_group_name_H-M   'P 1'
#
loop_
_entity.id
_entity.type
_entity.pdbx_description
1 polymer ?
#
loop_
_entity_poly.entity_id
_entity_poly.type
_entity_poly.pdbx_seq_one_letter_code
_entity_poly.pdbx_strand_id
1 'polypeptide(L)'
;MELIPSAQAGVIGLESSNIIVNEGQPKAVVTVLRTKGVAGTVTVDYSTVAGAAIANQDYIAKSGTLTFAPGETRKSVEIALLNDTLVEGSEAFGFAIDNVTGGATLLAPRTAQVTLRDDESVFTYGNSNYRLTSGAKTWAEAQAEAVSLGGNLISVNDSDEQTWLQQTFGTIETLWTGLTDQAQEGQFQWISGQAVTYTNWAPGQPDDYQPAGGEDYGTLNFRETQRWNDANGRSRYRGIIEIPSN
;
A
#
# COMPACT_ATOMS: atom_id res chain seq x y z
N MET A 1 39.27 11.86 -47.18
CA MET A 1 39.60 11.47 -45.80
C MET A 1 38.28 11.43 -45.04
N GLU A 2 37.69 10.25 -44.95
CA GLU A 2 36.43 10.05 -44.24
C GLU A 2 36.74 10.11 -42.74
N LEU A 3 36.13 11.06 -42.02
CA LEU A 3 36.28 11.16 -40.57
C LEU A 3 35.57 9.95 -39.96
N ILE A 4 36.34 8.96 -39.50
CA ILE A 4 35.78 7.89 -38.67
C ILE A 4 35.22 8.55 -37.41
N PRO A 5 33.93 8.40 -37.08
CA PRO A 5 33.39 8.91 -35.82
C PRO A 5 34.23 8.36 -34.67
N SER A 6 34.68 9.23 -33.76
CA SER A 6 35.40 8.76 -32.57
C SER A 6 34.51 7.80 -31.79
N ALA A 7 35.06 6.73 -31.23
CA ALA A 7 34.26 5.76 -30.51
C ALA A 7 33.72 6.40 -29.21
N GLN A 8 32.40 6.63 -29.12
CA GLN A 8 31.79 7.21 -27.92
C GLN A 8 31.54 6.16 -26.83
N ALA A 9 31.85 6.53 -25.58
CA ALA A 9 31.53 5.75 -24.39
C ALA A 9 30.02 5.69 -24.09
N GLY A 10 29.24 6.63 -24.59
CA GLY A 10 27.77 6.61 -24.52
C GLY A 10 27.17 7.38 -23.36
N VAL A 11 25.87 7.18 -23.17
CA VAL A 11 25.01 7.88 -22.22
C VAL A 11 24.28 6.85 -21.37
N ILE A 12 24.40 6.99 -20.06
CA ILE A 12 23.71 6.16 -19.07
C ILE A 12 22.42 6.84 -18.62
N GLY A 13 21.35 6.06 -18.52
CA GLY A 13 20.05 6.50 -18.01
C GLY A 13 19.18 5.31 -17.61
N LEU A 14 18.11 5.55 -16.86
CA LEU A 14 17.10 4.53 -16.56
C LEU A 14 16.20 4.31 -17.78
N GLU A 15 15.71 3.08 -17.95
CA GLU A 15 14.74 2.75 -18.99
C GLU A 15 13.38 3.42 -18.74
N SER A 16 12.97 3.50 -17.48
CA SER A 16 11.74 4.16 -17.04
C SER A 16 11.98 4.96 -15.77
N SER A 17 11.24 6.04 -15.59
CA SER A 17 11.16 6.79 -14.33
C SER A 17 10.03 6.31 -13.41
N ASN A 18 9.20 5.38 -13.88
CA ASN A 18 8.09 4.81 -13.12
C ASN A 18 8.02 3.29 -13.32
N ILE A 19 8.07 2.54 -12.23
CA ILE A 19 8.04 1.08 -12.21
C ILE A 19 6.92 0.69 -11.26
N ILE A 20 6.03 -0.18 -11.72
CA ILE A 20 4.91 -0.66 -10.93
C ILE A 20 5.01 -2.17 -10.87
N VAL A 21 5.00 -2.72 -9.67
CA VAL A 21 5.14 -4.15 -9.40
C VAL A 21 4.13 -4.53 -8.30
N ASN A 22 3.63 -5.76 -8.33
CA ASN A 22 2.83 -6.25 -7.21
C ASN A 22 3.76 -6.74 -6.10
N GLU A 23 3.39 -6.52 -4.86
CA GLU A 23 4.17 -6.89 -3.68
C GLU A 23 4.44 -8.39 -3.58
N GLY A 24 3.48 -9.23 -3.99
CA GLY A 24 3.62 -10.69 -4.08
C GLY A 24 4.61 -11.18 -5.13
N GLN A 25 5.24 -10.27 -5.89
CA GLN A 25 6.40 -10.64 -6.70
C GLN A 25 7.66 -10.69 -5.84
N PRO A 26 8.58 -11.64 -6.07
CA PRO A 26 9.78 -11.75 -5.25
C PRO A 26 10.76 -10.57 -5.43
N LYS A 27 10.59 -9.75 -6.48
CA LYS A 27 11.51 -8.66 -6.82
C LYS A 27 10.90 -7.60 -7.73
N ALA A 28 11.33 -6.36 -7.54
CA ALA A 28 11.27 -5.30 -8.54
C ALA A 28 12.54 -5.31 -9.40
N VAL A 29 12.41 -5.05 -10.71
CA VAL A 29 13.54 -5.00 -11.65
C VAL A 29 13.68 -3.60 -12.22
N VAL A 30 14.82 -2.96 -11.98
CA VAL A 30 15.16 -1.65 -12.56
C VAL A 30 16.18 -1.85 -13.67
N THR A 31 15.87 -1.40 -14.89
CA THR A 31 16.77 -1.47 -16.04
C THR A 31 17.53 -0.15 -16.24
N VAL A 32 18.85 -0.27 -16.37
CA VAL A 32 19.76 0.83 -16.71
C VAL A 32 20.26 0.62 -18.14
N LEU A 33 20.12 1.65 -18.98
CA LEU A 33 20.49 1.63 -20.39
C LEU A 33 21.76 2.42 -20.64
N ARG A 34 22.56 1.92 -21.59
CA ARG A 34 23.70 2.61 -22.20
C ARG A 34 23.38 2.86 -23.68
N THR A 35 23.28 4.13 -24.05
CA THR A 35 22.85 4.58 -25.39
C THR A 35 23.88 5.50 -26.03
N LYS A 36 23.72 5.82 -27.31
CA LYS A 36 24.57 6.81 -28.04
C LYS A 36 26.09 6.52 -27.96
N GLY A 37 26.47 5.27 -27.74
CA GLY A 37 27.85 4.83 -27.63
C GLY A 37 27.97 3.58 -26.78
N VAL A 38 28.89 2.69 -27.15
CA VAL A 38 29.15 1.41 -26.46
C VAL A 38 30.65 1.12 -26.32
N ALA A 39 31.50 2.13 -26.54
CA ALA A 39 32.95 1.97 -26.55
C ALA A 39 33.55 1.99 -25.14
N GLY A 40 34.46 1.08 -24.83
CA GLY A 40 35.12 1.02 -23.53
C GLY A 40 34.21 0.60 -22.37
N THR A 41 34.81 0.43 -21.21
CA THR A 41 34.11 0.05 -19.97
C THR A 41 33.56 1.29 -19.27
N VAL A 42 32.30 1.24 -18.86
CA VAL A 42 31.61 2.33 -18.15
C VAL A 42 31.05 1.77 -16.85
N THR A 43 31.16 2.54 -15.76
CA THR A 43 30.51 2.21 -14.49
C THR A 43 29.51 3.28 -14.11
N VAL A 44 28.48 2.89 -13.36
CA VAL A 44 27.50 3.80 -12.76
C VAL A 44 27.09 3.24 -11.41
N ASP A 45 27.04 4.08 -10.39
CA ASP A 45 26.56 3.70 -9.07
C ASP A 45 25.04 3.74 -9.04
N TYR A 46 24.43 2.92 -8.19
CA TYR A 46 22.99 2.93 -7.95
C TYR A 46 22.67 2.78 -6.47
N SER A 47 21.51 3.28 -6.08
CA SER A 47 20.95 3.09 -4.74
C SER A 47 19.42 3.17 -4.74
N THR A 48 18.79 2.43 -3.83
CA THR A 48 17.41 2.69 -3.40
C THR A 48 17.37 3.95 -2.53
N VAL A 49 16.27 4.68 -2.60
CA VAL A 49 15.99 5.92 -1.87
C VAL A 49 14.70 5.71 -1.09
N ALA A 50 14.69 6.08 0.19
CA ALA A 50 13.51 5.92 1.04
C ALA A 50 12.29 6.67 0.49
N GLY A 51 11.10 6.09 0.69
CA GLY A 51 9.82 6.67 0.33
C GLY A 51 8.77 6.32 1.38
N ALA A 52 7.51 6.11 0.95
CA ALA A 52 6.46 5.59 1.82
C ALA A 52 6.71 4.12 2.17
N ALA A 53 7.14 3.34 1.17
CA ALA A 53 7.61 1.97 1.35
C ALA A 53 8.86 1.95 2.26
N ILE A 54 8.82 1.13 3.32
CA ILE A 54 9.80 1.03 4.39
C ILE A 54 10.80 -0.12 4.12
N ALA A 55 12.09 0.23 4.20
CA ALA A 55 13.15 -0.76 4.02
C ALA A 55 13.18 -1.80 5.16
N ASN A 56 13.32 -3.07 4.78
CA ASN A 56 13.20 -4.27 5.61
C ASN A 56 11.79 -4.57 6.15
N GLN A 57 10.77 -3.84 5.68
CA GLN A 57 9.37 -4.20 5.86
C GLN A 57 8.81 -4.67 4.53
N ASP A 58 8.88 -3.84 3.48
CA ASP A 58 8.30 -4.14 2.16
C ASP A 58 9.37 -4.27 1.04
N TYR A 59 10.62 -3.83 1.26
CA TYR A 59 11.75 -4.16 0.36
C TYR A 59 13.12 -4.20 1.05
N ILE A 60 14.08 -4.91 0.46
CA ILE A 60 15.48 -4.89 0.91
C ILE A 60 16.23 -3.76 0.21
N ALA A 61 16.61 -2.73 0.97
CA ALA A 61 17.41 -1.63 0.48
C ALA A 61 18.72 -2.12 -0.18
N LYS A 62 19.06 -1.53 -1.33
CA LYS A 62 20.17 -2.01 -2.15
C LYS A 62 20.93 -0.86 -2.79
N SER A 63 22.25 -0.98 -2.77
CA SER A 63 23.17 -0.09 -3.51
C SER A 63 24.32 -0.89 -4.10
N GLY A 64 25.05 -0.28 -5.04
CA GLY A 64 26.21 -0.89 -5.67
C GLY A 64 26.64 -0.16 -6.93
N THR A 65 27.46 -0.82 -7.75
CA THR A 65 27.97 -0.29 -9.01
C THR A 65 27.68 -1.27 -10.14
N LEU A 66 27.08 -0.78 -11.23
CA LEU A 66 26.94 -1.53 -12.48
C LEU A 66 28.15 -1.28 -13.38
N THR A 67 28.70 -2.34 -13.96
CA THR A 67 29.79 -2.26 -14.93
C THR A 67 29.32 -2.71 -16.30
N PHE A 68 29.33 -1.81 -17.28
CA PHE A 68 29.06 -2.09 -18.68
C PHE A 68 30.38 -2.35 -19.40
N ALA A 69 30.58 -3.58 -19.86
CA ALA A 69 31.67 -3.92 -20.77
C ALA A 69 31.46 -3.27 -22.15
N PRO A 70 32.50 -3.19 -23.00
CA PRO A 70 32.34 -2.73 -24.38
C PRO A 70 31.26 -3.52 -25.12
N GLY A 71 30.36 -2.82 -25.80
CA GLY A 71 29.23 -3.43 -26.52
C GLY A 71 27.97 -3.67 -25.69
N GLU A 72 28.03 -3.64 -24.35
CA GLU A 72 26.84 -3.83 -23.52
C GLU A 72 25.96 -2.59 -23.49
N THR A 73 24.65 -2.77 -23.70
CA THR A 73 23.67 -1.67 -23.79
C THR A 73 22.66 -1.66 -22.66
N ARG A 74 22.61 -2.71 -21.83
CA ARG A 74 21.65 -2.85 -20.74
C ARG A 74 22.22 -3.62 -19.55
N LYS A 75 21.81 -3.23 -18.34
CA LYS A 75 21.99 -3.96 -17.09
C LYS A 75 20.72 -3.83 -16.25
N SER A 76 20.50 -4.76 -15.34
CA SER A 76 19.33 -4.74 -14.46
C SER A 76 19.77 -4.86 -13.01
N VAL A 77 19.06 -4.17 -12.13
CA VAL A 77 19.17 -4.31 -10.68
C VAL A 77 17.89 -4.95 -10.17
N GLU A 78 18.03 -6.11 -9.53
CA GLU A 78 16.93 -6.79 -8.86
C GLU A 78 16.89 -6.37 -7.39
N ILE A 79 15.76 -5.82 -6.96
CA ILE A 79 15.51 -5.40 -5.58
C ILE A 79 14.51 -6.38 -4.99
N ALA A 80 14.88 -7.07 -3.91
CA ALA A 80 14.00 -8.05 -3.28
C ALA A 80 12.83 -7.32 -2.62
N LEU A 81 11.61 -7.82 -2.85
CA LEU A 81 10.41 -7.37 -2.18
C LEU A 81 10.11 -8.33 -1.03
N LEU A 82 9.48 -7.80 0.00
CA LEU A 82 9.08 -8.53 1.20
C LEU A 82 7.56 -8.51 1.23
N ASN A 83 6.94 -9.61 0.82
CA ASN A 83 5.48 -9.73 0.91
C ASN A 83 5.08 -10.02 2.35
N ASP A 84 4.05 -9.35 2.83
CA ASP A 84 3.41 -9.70 4.08
C ASP A 84 1.91 -10.00 3.89
N THR A 85 1.11 -9.81 4.93
CA THR A 85 -0.34 -10.04 4.89
C THR A 85 -1.10 -8.83 5.43
N LEU A 86 -0.56 -7.62 5.32
CA LEU A 86 -1.18 -6.40 5.82
C LEU A 86 -1.76 -5.59 4.66
N VAL A 87 -2.92 -4.95 4.85
CA VAL A 87 -3.41 -3.98 3.85
C VAL A 87 -2.82 -2.63 4.16
N GLU A 88 -1.71 -2.33 3.52
CA GLU A 88 -1.02 -1.04 3.67
C GLU A 88 -1.39 -0.08 2.53
N GLY A 89 -2.04 -0.61 1.48
CA GLY A 89 -2.30 0.12 0.25
C GLY A 89 -1.04 0.21 -0.62
N SER A 90 -1.15 0.86 -1.78
CA SER A 90 0.03 0.98 -2.66
C SER A 90 1.03 1.99 -2.12
N GLU A 91 2.23 1.52 -1.81
CA GLU A 91 3.34 2.32 -1.34
C GLU A 91 4.42 2.48 -2.42
N ALA A 92 5.42 3.34 -2.17
CA ALA A 92 6.50 3.54 -3.13
C ALA A 92 7.82 3.95 -2.49
N PHE A 93 8.93 3.50 -3.09
CA PHE A 93 10.28 3.94 -2.81
C PHE A 93 10.96 4.46 -4.09
N GLY A 94 12.09 5.15 -3.93
CA GLY A 94 12.86 5.68 -5.05
C GLY A 94 14.05 4.81 -5.46
N PHE A 95 14.52 4.99 -6.68
CA PHE A 95 15.78 4.42 -7.17
C PHE A 95 16.57 5.51 -7.88
N ALA A 96 17.87 5.58 -7.66
CA ALA A 96 18.74 6.58 -8.26
C ALA A 96 19.99 5.94 -8.85
N ILE A 97 20.50 6.55 -9.93
CA ILE A 97 21.82 6.29 -10.50
C ILE A 97 22.68 7.55 -10.48
N ASP A 98 23.96 7.41 -10.15
CA ASP A 98 24.91 8.53 -10.10
C ASP A 98 26.37 8.07 -10.37
N ASN A 99 27.33 8.99 -10.28
CA ASN A 99 28.77 8.74 -10.34
C ASN A 99 29.20 7.92 -11.58
N VAL A 100 28.70 8.30 -12.76
CA VAL A 100 29.12 7.63 -14.00
C VAL A 100 30.62 7.85 -14.27
N THR A 101 31.35 6.79 -14.59
CA THR A 101 32.77 6.86 -14.97
C THR A 101 33.04 6.18 -16.32
N GLY A 102 34.29 6.21 -16.79
CA GLY A 102 34.66 5.57 -18.08
C GLY A 102 34.32 6.43 -19.31
N GLY A 103 34.16 7.74 -19.13
CA GLY A 103 33.95 8.71 -20.22
C GLY A 103 32.51 8.78 -20.75
N ALA A 104 31.59 7.99 -20.20
CA ALA A 104 30.17 8.17 -20.46
C ALA A 104 29.60 9.39 -19.71
N THR A 105 28.41 9.81 -20.14
CA THR A 105 27.65 10.87 -19.45
C THR A 105 26.36 10.31 -18.88
N LEU A 106 25.85 10.94 -17.83
CA LEU A 106 24.60 10.56 -17.19
C LEU A 106 23.48 11.50 -17.67
N LEU A 107 22.35 10.98 -18.15
CA LEU A 107 21.22 11.79 -18.64
C LEU A 107 19.89 11.25 -18.12
N ALA A 108 18.84 12.10 -18.16
CA ALA A 108 17.53 11.74 -17.64
C ALA A 108 16.88 10.57 -18.43
N PRO A 109 16.10 9.71 -17.75
CA PRO A 109 15.83 9.73 -16.31
C PRO A 109 16.99 9.16 -15.48
N ARG A 110 17.31 9.82 -14.36
CA ARG A 110 18.35 9.40 -13.39
C ARG A 110 17.76 8.84 -12.10
N THR A 111 16.46 9.08 -11.91
CA THR A 111 15.69 8.57 -10.79
C THR A 111 14.43 7.88 -11.31
N ALA A 112 13.98 6.87 -10.59
CA ALA A 112 12.71 6.19 -10.81
C ALA A 112 11.95 6.07 -9.50
N GLN A 113 10.62 6.15 -9.58
CA GLN A 113 9.73 5.69 -8.52
C GLN A 113 9.41 4.21 -8.77
N VAL A 114 9.49 3.40 -7.72
CA VAL A 114 9.04 2.00 -7.71
C VAL A 114 7.81 1.94 -6.81
N THR A 115 6.64 1.70 -7.40
CA THR A 115 5.37 1.53 -6.69
C THR A 115 5.11 0.05 -6.47
N LEU A 116 4.90 -0.31 -5.21
CA LEU A 116 4.47 -1.62 -4.76
C LEU A 116 2.95 -1.61 -4.69
N ARG A 117 2.31 -2.47 -5.49
CA ARG A 117 0.88 -2.71 -5.40
C ARG A 117 0.67 -3.89 -4.46
N ASP A 118 0.22 -3.55 -3.27
CA ASP A 118 -0.44 -4.46 -2.33
C ASP A 118 -1.39 -5.40 -3.11
N ASP A 119 -1.14 -6.71 -2.98
CA ASP A 119 -1.92 -7.77 -3.61
C ASP A 119 -2.82 -8.53 -2.64
N GLU A 120 -2.80 -8.15 -1.37
CA GLU A 120 -3.67 -8.68 -0.35
C GLU A 120 -5.08 -8.08 -0.48
N SER A 121 -6.07 -8.95 -0.70
CA SER A 121 -7.47 -8.52 -0.88
C SER A 121 -8.48 -9.33 -0.09
N VAL A 122 -8.06 -10.45 0.53
CA VAL A 122 -8.89 -11.30 1.39
C VAL A 122 -8.03 -11.95 2.47
N PHE A 123 -8.46 -11.86 3.72
CA PHE A 123 -7.82 -12.47 4.88
C PHE A 123 -8.76 -13.45 5.55
N THR A 124 -8.23 -14.42 6.31
CA THR A 124 -9.05 -15.38 7.04
C THR A 124 -8.75 -15.28 8.53
N TYR A 125 -9.80 -15.13 9.33
CA TYR A 125 -9.74 -15.22 10.79
C TYR A 125 -10.93 -16.05 11.28
N GLY A 126 -10.65 -17.03 12.13
CA GLY A 126 -11.65 -18.04 12.50
C GLY A 126 -12.25 -18.72 11.26
N ASN A 127 -13.58 -18.65 11.13
CA ASN A 127 -14.32 -19.20 10.01
C ASN A 127 -14.82 -18.12 9.04
N SER A 128 -14.27 -16.91 9.06
CA SER A 128 -14.72 -15.80 8.22
C SER A 128 -13.59 -15.31 7.32
N ASN A 129 -13.96 -14.83 6.13
CA ASN A 129 -13.08 -14.10 5.22
C ASN A 129 -13.32 -12.60 5.35
N TYR A 130 -12.25 -11.81 5.39
CA TYR A 130 -12.29 -10.39 5.61
C TYR A 130 -11.65 -9.65 4.45
N ARG A 131 -12.20 -8.50 4.07
CA ARG A 131 -11.64 -7.67 3.00
C ARG A 131 -12.10 -6.23 3.11
N LEU A 132 -11.41 -5.30 2.46
CA LEU A 132 -11.88 -3.93 2.34
C LEU A 132 -12.87 -3.77 1.18
N THR A 133 -13.77 -2.78 1.30
CA THR A 133 -14.62 -2.31 0.21
C THR A 133 -13.80 -1.76 -0.95
N SER A 134 -14.38 -1.74 -2.16
CA SER A 134 -13.83 -1.09 -3.33
C SER A 134 -13.77 0.44 -3.18
N GLY A 135 -12.68 0.92 -2.58
CA GLY A 135 -12.46 2.34 -2.31
C GLY A 135 -13.39 2.92 -1.24
N ALA A 136 -13.25 4.23 -0.99
CA ALA A 136 -13.98 4.93 0.05
C ALA A 136 -15.45 5.18 -0.32
N LYS A 137 -16.36 4.92 0.63
CA LYS A 137 -17.81 4.94 0.47
C LYS A 137 -18.51 5.53 1.69
N THR A 138 -19.76 5.96 1.51
CA THR A 138 -20.66 6.18 2.65
C THR A 138 -20.92 4.85 3.37
N TRP A 139 -21.33 4.90 4.63
CA TRP A 139 -21.57 3.67 5.40
C TRP A 139 -22.60 2.76 4.71
N ALA A 140 -23.70 3.34 4.20
CA ALA A 140 -24.74 2.61 3.50
C ALA A 140 -24.25 1.97 2.18
N GLU A 141 -23.42 2.67 1.41
CA GLU A 141 -22.80 2.13 0.19
C GLU A 141 -21.81 1.00 0.51
N ALA A 142 -21.04 1.13 1.60
CA ALA A 142 -20.10 0.11 2.08
C ALA A 142 -20.84 -1.17 2.52
N GLN A 143 -21.92 -1.01 3.30
CA GLN A 143 -22.78 -2.12 3.70
C GLN A 143 -23.47 -2.78 2.50
N ALA A 144 -23.92 -2.02 1.51
CA ALA A 144 -24.50 -2.57 0.29
C ALA A 144 -23.49 -3.44 -0.50
N GLU A 145 -22.22 -3.02 -0.57
CA GLU A 145 -21.16 -3.86 -1.16
C GLU A 145 -20.92 -5.13 -0.35
N ALA A 146 -20.85 -5.02 0.98
CA ALA A 146 -20.68 -6.17 1.86
C ALA A 146 -21.76 -7.23 1.65
N VAL A 147 -23.03 -6.81 1.60
CA VAL A 147 -24.17 -7.69 1.31
C VAL A 147 -24.06 -8.31 -0.08
N SER A 148 -23.60 -7.57 -1.09
CA SER A 148 -23.41 -8.11 -2.44
C SER A 148 -22.35 -9.22 -2.53
N LEU A 149 -21.44 -9.27 -1.57
CA LEU A 149 -20.40 -10.29 -1.44
C LEU A 149 -20.81 -11.45 -0.51
N GLY A 150 -22.05 -11.46 -0.01
CA GLY A 150 -22.57 -12.48 0.90
C GLY A 150 -22.18 -12.28 2.36
N GLY A 151 -21.74 -11.07 2.73
CA GLY A 151 -21.30 -10.70 4.07
C GLY A 151 -21.99 -9.46 4.63
N ASN A 152 -21.39 -8.88 5.65
CA ASN A 152 -21.76 -7.58 6.23
C ASN A 152 -20.49 -6.76 6.50
N LEU A 153 -20.63 -5.46 6.78
CA LEU A 153 -19.56 -4.78 7.49
C LEU A 153 -19.30 -5.49 8.82
N ILE A 154 -18.02 -5.56 9.21
CA ILE A 154 -17.55 -6.42 10.31
C ILE A 154 -18.34 -6.23 11.60
N SER A 155 -18.43 -7.32 12.36
CA SER A 155 -18.66 -7.24 13.81
C SER A 155 -17.36 -7.51 14.54
N VAL A 156 -17.20 -6.97 15.74
CA VAL A 156 -16.04 -7.27 16.60
C VAL A 156 -16.55 -7.90 17.88
N ASN A 157 -16.22 -9.18 18.06
CA ASN A 157 -16.83 -10.04 19.06
C ASN A 157 -16.02 -10.09 20.36
N ASP A 158 -14.69 -9.92 20.27
CA ASP A 158 -13.77 -9.99 21.40
C ASP A 158 -12.47 -9.19 21.16
N SER A 159 -11.59 -9.21 22.17
CA SER A 159 -10.30 -8.51 22.13
C SER A 159 -9.28 -9.13 21.19
N ASP A 160 -9.39 -10.43 20.90
CA ASP A 160 -8.44 -11.12 20.03
C ASP A 160 -8.74 -10.77 18.57
N GLU A 161 -10.02 -10.76 18.18
CA GLU A 161 -10.48 -10.26 16.89
C GLU A 161 -10.15 -8.78 16.73
N GLN A 162 -10.38 -7.94 17.76
CA GLN A 162 -9.96 -6.54 17.74
C GLN A 162 -8.47 -6.39 17.46
N THR A 163 -7.61 -7.17 18.15
CA THR A 163 -6.15 -7.10 17.97
C THR A 163 -5.75 -7.51 16.56
N TRP A 164 -6.35 -8.59 16.05
CA TRP A 164 -6.11 -9.07 14.70
C TRP A 164 -6.54 -8.05 13.63
N LEU A 165 -7.70 -7.41 13.80
CA LEU A 165 -8.18 -6.35 12.90
C LEU A 165 -7.25 -5.13 12.91
N GLN A 166 -6.72 -4.75 14.08
CA GLN A 166 -5.76 -3.64 14.19
C GLN A 166 -4.45 -3.95 13.46
N GLN A 167 -3.96 -5.17 13.59
CA GLN A 167 -2.76 -5.60 12.87
C GLN A 167 -3.01 -5.62 11.36
N THR A 168 -4.13 -6.20 10.93
CA THR A 168 -4.43 -6.45 9.50
C THR A 168 -4.87 -5.20 8.74
N PHE A 169 -5.66 -4.32 9.37
CA PHE A 169 -6.31 -3.18 8.71
C PHE A 169 -6.10 -1.84 9.42
N GLY A 170 -5.54 -1.82 10.64
CA GLY A 170 -5.51 -0.64 11.51
C GLY A 170 -4.28 0.27 11.36
N THR A 171 -3.59 0.26 10.21
CA THR A 171 -2.28 0.91 10.03
C THR A 171 -2.40 2.43 9.86
N ILE A 172 -3.12 2.91 8.84
CA ILE A 172 -3.06 4.34 8.46
C ILE A 172 -4.40 5.03 8.19
N GLU A 173 -5.50 4.30 8.03
CA GLU A 173 -6.80 4.90 7.67
C GLU A 173 -7.91 4.58 8.68
N THR A 174 -8.91 5.46 8.75
CA THR A 174 -10.19 5.20 9.43
C THR A 174 -11.05 4.29 8.56
N LEU A 175 -11.67 3.27 9.16
CA LEU A 175 -12.45 2.25 8.46
C LEU A 175 -13.86 2.11 9.01
N TRP A 176 -14.87 1.94 8.14
CA TRP A 176 -16.21 1.58 8.58
C TRP A 176 -16.25 0.18 9.20
N THR A 177 -16.99 0.07 10.31
CA THR A 177 -17.42 -1.20 10.89
C THR A 177 -18.94 -1.36 10.70
N GLY A 178 -19.49 -2.52 11.06
CA GLY A 178 -20.93 -2.77 11.02
C GLY A 178 -21.69 -2.17 12.20
N LEU A 179 -21.04 -1.46 13.11
CA LEU A 179 -21.68 -0.93 14.31
C LEU A 179 -22.56 0.27 13.95
N THR A 180 -23.80 0.30 14.43
CA THR A 180 -24.72 1.41 14.20
C THR A 180 -25.78 1.51 15.28
N ASP A 181 -26.21 2.72 15.61
CA ASP A 181 -27.37 3.00 16.45
C ASP A 181 -28.47 3.78 15.70
N GLN A 182 -28.40 3.82 14.35
CA GLN A 182 -29.36 4.52 13.48
C GLN A 182 -30.83 4.15 13.78
N ALA A 183 -31.07 2.91 14.23
CA ALA A 183 -32.41 2.45 14.58
C ALA A 183 -32.93 3.04 15.90
N GLN A 184 -32.04 3.31 16.85
CA GLN A 184 -32.34 3.86 18.16
C GLN A 184 -31.09 4.54 18.74
N GLU A 185 -31.12 5.86 18.78
CA GLU A 185 -30.06 6.72 19.31
C GLU A 185 -29.52 6.23 20.67
N GLY A 186 -28.20 6.10 20.76
CA GLY A 186 -27.48 5.63 21.95
C GLY A 186 -27.62 4.12 22.22
N GLN A 187 -28.18 3.32 21.30
CA GLN A 187 -28.27 1.87 21.38
C GLN A 187 -27.58 1.21 20.18
N PHE A 188 -26.25 1.15 20.24
CA PHE A 188 -25.44 0.51 19.18
C PHE A 188 -25.71 -0.99 19.07
N GLN A 189 -25.81 -1.44 17.82
CA GLN A 189 -25.96 -2.84 17.42
C GLN A 189 -25.09 -3.12 16.18
N TRP A 190 -24.72 -4.38 15.98
CA TRP A 190 -24.08 -4.80 14.74
C TRP A 190 -25.13 -4.98 13.64
N ILE A 191 -24.88 -4.44 12.45
CA ILE A 191 -25.76 -4.61 11.29
C ILE A 191 -25.91 -6.06 10.84
N SER A 192 -24.94 -6.92 11.19
CA SER A 192 -25.01 -8.38 11.01
C SER A 192 -26.12 -9.05 11.82
N GLY A 193 -26.64 -8.37 12.86
CA GLY A 193 -27.57 -8.91 13.85
C GLY A 193 -26.88 -9.66 15.00
N GLN A 194 -25.54 -9.73 15.04
CA GLN A 194 -24.81 -10.29 16.17
C GLN A 194 -24.96 -9.40 17.41
N ALA A 195 -24.92 -10.02 18.59
CA ALA A 195 -24.97 -9.29 19.85
C ALA A 195 -23.69 -8.46 20.05
N VAL A 196 -23.84 -7.25 20.59
CA VAL A 196 -22.68 -6.44 20.99
C VAL A 196 -22.11 -6.98 22.30
N THR A 197 -21.08 -7.82 22.19
CA THR A 197 -20.40 -8.46 23.33
C THR A 197 -19.11 -7.74 23.75
N TYR A 198 -18.59 -6.88 22.87
CA TYR A 198 -17.32 -6.19 23.06
C TYR A 198 -17.40 -4.76 22.51
N THR A 199 -16.70 -3.83 23.17
CA THR A 199 -16.50 -2.47 22.67
C THR A 199 -15.07 -1.99 22.91
N ASN A 200 -14.54 -1.19 21.97
CA ASN A 200 -13.20 -0.60 22.07
C ASN A 200 -13.18 0.87 21.68
N TRP A 201 -14.07 1.67 22.28
CA TRP A 201 -14.18 3.10 22.03
C TRP A 201 -12.88 3.86 22.37
N ALA A 202 -12.58 4.87 21.55
CA ALA A 202 -11.54 5.85 21.87
C ALA A 202 -11.93 6.67 23.11
N PRO A 203 -10.97 7.23 23.87
CA PRO A 203 -11.29 8.09 24.99
C PRO A 203 -12.21 9.24 24.59
N GLY A 204 -13.39 9.30 25.20
CA GLY A 204 -14.41 10.31 24.91
C GLY A 204 -15.51 9.87 23.93
N GLN A 205 -15.40 8.67 23.34
CA GLN A 205 -16.36 8.15 22.36
C GLN A 205 -17.32 7.10 22.96
N PRO A 206 -18.53 6.90 22.37
CA PRO A 206 -19.12 7.72 21.31
C PRO A 206 -19.58 9.09 21.84
N ASP A 207 -19.37 10.15 21.06
CA ASP A 207 -19.62 11.54 21.48
C ASP A 207 -20.79 12.21 20.76
N ASP A 208 -21.32 11.56 19.72
CA ASP A 208 -22.40 12.07 18.87
C ASP A 208 -22.16 13.54 18.48
N TYR A 209 -20.96 13.80 17.95
CA TYR A 209 -20.41 15.14 17.78
C TYR A 209 -21.31 16.11 16.99
N GLN A 210 -22.20 15.60 16.14
CA GLN A 210 -22.98 16.43 15.23
C GLN A 210 -24.26 17.01 15.86
N PRO A 211 -24.62 18.27 15.51
CA PRO A 211 -25.87 18.85 15.97
C PRO A 211 -27.08 18.00 15.55
N ALA A 212 -27.94 17.67 16.52
CA ALA A 212 -29.15 16.84 16.41
C ALA A 212 -28.98 15.32 16.46
N GLY A 213 -27.77 14.85 16.73
CA GLY A 213 -27.46 13.44 16.91
C GLY A 213 -27.48 12.65 15.62
N GLY A 214 -26.33 12.59 14.96
CA GLY A 214 -26.25 12.17 13.55
C GLY A 214 -24.98 11.41 13.21
N GLU A 215 -24.25 10.95 14.22
CA GLU A 215 -23.07 10.11 14.07
C GLU A 215 -23.38 8.63 14.31
N ASP A 216 -24.37 8.12 13.59
CA ASP A 216 -24.98 6.83 13.97
C ASP A 216 -24.16 5.56 13.61
N TYR A 217 -22.89 5.70 13.22
CA TYR A 217 -22.13 4.62 12.58
C TYR A 217 -20.70 4.50 13.11
N GLY A 218 -20.33 3.31 13.55
CA GLY A 218 -19.01 3.03 14.10
C GLY A 218 -17.91 2.93 13.05
N THR A 219 -16.74 3.42 13.43
CA THR A 219 -15.49 3.33 12.69
C THR A 219 -14.40 2.71 13.55
N LEU A 220 -13.37 2.15 12.90
CA LEU A 220 -12.14 1.65 13.51
C LEU A 220 -10.97 2.56 13.10
N ASN A 221 -9.95 2.61 13.97
CA ASN A 221 -8.72 3.39 13.81
C ASN A 221 -8.91 4.92 13.79
N PHE A 222 -9.77 5.41 14.69
CA PHE A 222 -9.97 6.84 14.85
C PHE A 222 -8.66 7.55 15.20
N ARG A 223 -8.22 8.50 14.36
CA ARG A 223 -7.00 9.30 14.55
C ARG A 223 -5.77 8.44 14.87
N GLU A 224 -5.63 7.30 14.19
CA GLU A 224 -4.50 6.38 14.36
C GLU A 224 -4.40 5.77 15.79
N THR A 225 -5.46 5.88 16.60
CA THR A 225 -5.50 5.31 17.96
C THR A 225 -5.80 3.82 17.96
N GLN A 226 -6.12 3.25 16.78
CA GLN A 226 -6.61 1.89 16.63
C GLN A 226 -7.92 1.58 17.38
N ARG A 227 -8.59 2.60 17.93
CA ARG A 227 -9.85 2.50 18.67
C ARG A 227 -11.03 3.04 17.87
N TRP A 228 -12.23 2.84 18.39
CA TRP A 228 -13.47 3.15 17.69
C TRP A 228 -13.94 4.58 17.90
N ASN A 229 -14.67 5.09 16.90
CA ASN A 229 -15.34 6.38 16.92
C ASN A 229 -16.67 6.25 16.17
N ASP A 230 -17.70 6.94 16.62
CA ASP A 230 -18.97 7.09 15.93
C ASP A 230 -18.86 8.25 14.92
N ALA A 231 -19.45 8.10 13.74
CA ALA A 231 -19.27 9.05 12.66
C ALA A 231 -20.52 9.18 11.80
N ASN A 232 -20.71 10.37 11.23
CA ASN A 232 -21.80 10.58 10.29
C ASN A 232 -21.65 9.69 9.04
N GLY A 233 -22.71 8.95 8.71
CA GLY A 233 -22.74 7.99 7.61
C GLY A 233 -22.54 8.58 6.20
N ARG A 234 -22.55 9.91 6.05
CA ARG A 234 -22.18 10.62 4.80
C ARG A 234 -20.68 10.77 4.60
N SER A 235 -19.87 10.56 5.64
CA SER A 235 -18.41 10.49 5.53
C SER A 235 -18.00 9.38 4.57
N ARG A 236 -16.82 9.48 3.96
CA ARG A 236 -16.35 8.50 2.99
C ARG A 236 -15.09 7.80 3.48
N TYR A 237 -15.25 6.55 3.89
CA TYR A 237 -14.17 5.65 4.33
C TYR A 237 -14.28 4.32 3.60
N ARG A 238 -13.18 3.57 3.50
CA ARG A 238 -13.28 2.15 3.18
C ARG A 238 -13.97 1.44 4.36
N GLY A 239 -14.64 0.33 4.09
CA GLY A 239 -15.22 -0.51 5.14
C GLY A 239 -14.56 -1.87 5.18
N ILE A 240 -14.47 -2.47 6.37
CA ILE A 240 -14.04 -3.86 6.51
C ILE A 240 -15.28 -4.73 6.37
N ILE A 241 -15.24 -5.67 5.45
CA ILE A 241 -16.30 -6.63 5.13
C ILE A 241 -15.92 -7.96 5.75
N GLU A 242 -16.86 -8.57 6.46
CA GLU A 242 -16.79 -9.95 6.95
C GLU A 242 -17.73 -10.83 6.12
N ILE A 243 -17.20 -11.92 5.57
CA ILE A 243 -17.92 -12.91 4.77
C ILE A 243 -17.76 -14.27 5.48
N PRO A 244 -18.82 -14.80 6.11
CA PRO A 244 -18.78 -16.12 6.73
C PRO A 244 -18.38 -17.19 5.71
N SER A 245 -17.47 -18.09 6.10
CA SER A 245 -17.18 -19.28 5.29
C SER A 245 -18.24 -20.35 5.58
N ASN A 246 -18.85 -20.87 4.53
CA ASN A 246 -19.81 -21.98 4.60
C ASN A 246 -19.15 -23.31 4.96
#